data_AF-A0A9Q0FWF3-F1
#
_entry.id   AF-A0A9Q0FWF3-F1
#
_cell.length_a   1.000
_cell.length_b   1.000
_cell.length_c   1.000
_cell.angle_alpha   90.00
_cell.angle_beta   90.00
_cell.angle_gamma   90.00
#
_symmetry.space_group_name_H-M   'P 1'
#
loop_
_entity.id
_entity.type
_entity.pdbx_description
1 polymer ?
#
loop_
_entity_poly.entity_id
_entity_poly.type
_entity_poly.pdbx_seq_one_letter_code
_entity_poly.pdbx_strand_id
1 'polypeptide(L)'
;MAKSHTFLIFTNFLIAYLFILGCARDVPTNSYNTLGHGDATPIGSNFTFLCDPKRASDLVKQMTLSEKVLQLGNTNRGVPRLGLPKYEWWSEALHGVSNVGPGTFFDDLVPSSTSFPTVITSAASFNESLWKTIGQAVSTEARAMYNLGRAGLTYWSPNINVDVEGTEDFKDLNSRPLKVSSCCKHYAAYDVDNWKSIVRESYDARVAEQDMVETFLRPFEMCIKEGDVSSIMCSYNRVNGIPTCADPKLLNQTIRRDWDLHGPQYTSLGKKDICSDEHVELAREAAREGTVLLKNIDQTLPLDANNFKTLAVIGPHANATAAMIGNYAGVPCKIVTPLDALSAYGEVDYKVGCGEMKCRNDSLIFPAMQAAEKADATIIVAGIDLSIEAERGLDISFAKANKKIGAILWVGYPGEKGGLAIADVIFGKYNPGGRLHMLPMTSMPLRPVDSLGYPGRTYKFFNGSTVFPFAYGLSYTKLNYTLKSAMRSTHIKLNKFQHCYGIKYRKESHIPHCPSVRIDDMDCKEKINFQVEVKNAGDRDGSEVVVVYSKPLEGIEATHIKQVIGFQRVFVPAGGSKKVKFVLNVCNSLRVVDYNAYSVLPSGGHTIIIGDDIISFPVHVNFSS
;
A
#
# COMPACT_ATOMS: atom_id res chain seq x y z
N MET A 1 5.06 -36.28 -27.76
CA MET A 1 5.36 -35.61 -26.47
C MET A 1 5.28 -34.11 -26.71
N ALA A 2 4.17 -33.48 -26.38
CA ALA A 2 3.96 -32.05 -26.60
C ALA A 2 4.88 -31.22 -25.67
N LYS A 3 5.70 -30.34 -26.25
CA LYS A 3 6.48 -29.33 -25.52
C LYS A 3 5.60 -28.12 -25.21
N SER A 4 4.48 -28.32 -24.51
CA SER A 4 3.64 -27.19 -24.08
C SER A 4 4.28 -26.55 -22.86
N HIS A 5 4.89 -25.38 -23.04
CA HIS A 5 5.39 -24.55 -21.96
C HIS A 5 4.20 -23.93 -21.23
N THR A 6 3.85 -24.47 -20.05
CA THR A 6 2.69 -24.05 -19.26
C THR A 6 3.08 -23.07 -18.16
N PHE A 7 2.34 -21.97 -18.06
CA PHE A 7 2.57 -20.89 -17.11
C PHE A 7 1.30 -20.46 -16.41
N LEU A 8 1.47 -19.89 -15.21
CA LEU A 8 0.36 -19.58 -14.34
C LEU A 8 0.49 -18.17 -13.76
N ILE A 9 -0.54 -17.35 -13.98
CA ILE A 9 -0.66 -15.98 -13.48
C ILE A 9 -1.76 -15.96 -12.42
N PHE A 10 -1.48 -15.35 -11.26
CA PHE A 10 -2.43 -15.26 -10.15
C PHE A 10 -2.58 -13.87 -9.53
N THR A 11 -3.79 -13.59 -9.03
CA THR A 11 -4.25 -12.40 -8.31
C THR A 11 -4.57 -12.74 -6.83
N ASN A 12 -4.40 -11.81 -5.87
CA ASN A 12 -4.72 -12.00 -4.42
C ASN A 12 -5.23 -10.68 -3.80
N PHE A 13 -5.91 -10.75 -2.64
CA PHE A 13 -6.79 -9.67 -2.15
C PHE A 13 -6.79 -9.36 -0.63
N LEU A 14 -7.22 -8.14 -0.26
CA LEU A 14 -7.65 -7.64 1.07
C LEU A 14 -8.69 -6.48 0.90
N ILE A 15 -9.77 -6.41 1.70
CA ILE A 15 -10.78 -5.30 1.71
C ILE A 15 -10.80 -4.53 3.03
N ALA A 16 -11.27 -3.27 2.93
CA ALA A 16 -12.14 -2.62 3.91
C ALA A 16 -13.34 -1.96 3.19
N TYR A 17 -14.59 -2.40 3.40
CA TYR A 17 -15.81 -1.77 2.82
C TYR A 17 -16.52 -0.89 3.86
N LEU A 18 -17.16 0.20 3.42
CA LEU A 18 -17.93 1.12 4.26
C LEU A 18 -19.44 1.03 3.93
N PHE A 19 -20.29 0.71 4.90
CA PHE A 19 -21.73 1.01 4.87
C PHE A 19 -22.08 1.88 6.09
N ILE A 20 -22.77 3.00 5.85
CA ILE A 20 -23.36 3.83 6.91
C ILE A 20 -24.88 3.64 6.87
N LEU A 21 -25.45 3.17 7.98
CA LEU A 21 -26.89 3.13 8.21
C LEU A 21 -27.40 4.54 8.50
N GLY A 22 -28.07 5.13 7.51
CA GLY A 22 -28.99 6.26 7.72
C GLY A 22 -30.43 5.77 7.77
N CYS A 23 -31.13 6.01 8.88
CA CYS A 23 -32.58 5.78 8.98
C CYS A 23 -33.37 6.87 8.22
N ALA A 24 -34.33 6.42 7.37
CA ALA A 24 -35.55 7.10 6.88
C ALA A 24 -35.39 8.38 6.02
N ARG A 25 -36.20 8.70 5.00
CA ARG A 25 -37.40 8.14 4.32
C ARG A 25 -37.47 8.86 2.95
N ASP A 26 -38.10 8.24 1.95
CA ASP A 26 -38.29 8.75 0.58
C ASP A 26 -38.75 10.22 0.49
N VAL A 27 -38.10 11.01 -0.39
CA VAL A 27 -38.66 12.22 -1.02
C VAL A 27 -38.13 12.32 -2.46
N PRO A 28 -38.96 12.66 -3.48
CA PRO A 28 -38.60 12.50 -4.88
C PRO A 28 -37.53 13.49 -5.36
N THR A 29 -36.70 12.99 -6.27
CA THR A 29 -35.79 13.74 -7.14
C THR A 29 -36.52 14.80 -7.96
N ASN A 30 -36.09 16.06 -7.90
CA ASN A 30 -36.13 16.94 -9.06
C ASN A 30 -35.23 18.18 -8.94
N SER A 31 -34.77 18.61 -10.12
CA SER A 31 -34.12 19.87 -10.51
C SER A 31 -32.63 20.08 -10.18
N TYR A 32 -31.83 19.75 -11.19
CA TYR A 32 -30.65 20.52 -11.60
C TYR A 32 -30.98 22.01 -11.68
N ASN A 33 -30.12 22.86 -11.14
CA ASN A 33 -30.00 24.25 -11.59
C ASN A 33 -28.52 24.56 -11.78
N THR A 34 -28.15 24.61 -13.05
CA THR A 34 -27.06 25.41 -13.59
C THR A 34 -27.25 26.86 -13.13
N LEU A 35 -26.22 27.46 -12.54
CA LEU A 35 -26.13 28.92 -12.48
C LEU A 35 -24.86 29.34 -13.20
N GLY A 36 -25.09 29.84 -14.42
CA GLY A 36 -24.09 30.53 -15.22
C GLY A 36 -23.67 31.85 -14.59
N HIS A 37 -22.51 32.31 -15.05
CA HIS A 37 -22.04 33.68 -14.89
C HIS A 37 -23.12 34.70 -15.29
N GLY A 38 -23.43 35.64 -14.40
CA GLY A 38 -24.28 36.79 -14.68
C GLY A 38 -24.64 37.57 -13.43
N ASP A 39 -23.85 38.61 -13.17
CA ASP A 39 -24.17 39.82 -12.40
C ASP A 39 -24.68 39.70 -10.94
N ALA A 40 -23.70 39.58 -10.03
CA ALA A 40 -23.74 40.29 -8.76
C ALA A 40 -22.48 41.15 -8.66
N THR A 41 -22.65 42.48 -8.75
CA THR A 41 -21.59 43.46 -8.49
C THR A 41 -21.23 43.51 -6.99
N PRO A 42 -20.01 43.96 -6.65
CA PRO A 42 -19.13 43.23 -5.75
C PRO A 42 -19.15 43.73 -4.31
N ILE A 43 -19.27 42.82 -3.35
CA ILE A 43 -18.82 43.04 -1.97
C ILE A 43 -17.65 42.08 -1.72
N GLY A 44 -16.43 42.62 -1.79
CA GLY A 44 -15.24 41.99 -1.20
C GLY A 44 -14.58 40.89 -2.02
N SER A 45 -14.15 41.19 -3.24
CA SER A 45 -13.13 40.44 -3.97
C SER A 45 -11.77 40.49 -3.24
N ASN A 46 -11.52 39.52 -2.36
CA ASN A 46 -10.18 38.98 -2.01
C ASN A 46 -10.32 37.96 -0.86
N PHE A 47 -10.81 36.76 -1.15
CA PHE A 47 -10.62 35.64 -0.25
C PHE A 47 -9.51 34.75 -0.81
N THR A 48 -8.26 35.13 -0.54
CA THR A 48 -7.17 34.17 -0.46
C THR A 48 -7.54 33.25 0.71
N PHE A 49 -8.14 32.12 0.40
CA PHE A 49 -7.30 30.98 0.14
C PHE A 49 -6.25 30.62 1.29
N LEU A 50 -6.39 30.99 2.60
CA LEU A 50 -5.61 30.47 3.76
C LEU A 50 -6.46 29.87 4.91
N CYS A 51 -6.12 28.66 5.42
CA CYS A 51 -6.87 28.00 6.50
C CYS A 51 -6.43 28.59 7.83
N ASP A 52 -6.98 29.74 8.14
CA ASP A 52 -6.84 30.32 9.47
C ASP A 52 -7.90 29.70 10.40
N PRO A 53 -7.53 28.97 11.47
CA PRO A 53 -8.46 28.48 12.49
C PRO A 53 -9.41 29.58 13.00
N LYS A 54 -8.98 30.85 12.97
CA LYS A 54 -9.82 32.00 13.31
C LYS A 54 -10.95 32.20 12.30
N ARG A 55 -10.72 32.05 10.99
CA ARG A 55 -11.76 32.16 9.96
C ARG A 55 -12.80 31.05 10.05
N ALA A 56 -12.36 29.81 10.28
CA ALA A 56 -13.27 28.69 10.50
C ALA A 56 -14.12 28.92 11.76
N SER A 57 -13.49 29.40 12.85
CA SER A 57 -14.19 29.77 14.08
C SER A 57 -15.22 30.88 13.85
N ASP A 58 -14.86 31.93 13.11
CA ASP A 58 -15.75 33.07 12.86
C ASP A 58 -16.92 32.73 11.94
N LEU A 59 -16.73 31.84 10.96
CA LEU A 59 -17.82 31.29 10.15
C LEU A 59 -18.78 30.47 11.02
N VAL A 60 -18.25 29.57 11.86
CA VAL A 60 -19.05 28.72 12.76
C VAL A 60 -19.82 29.55 13.78
N LYS A 61 -19.25 30.66 14.30
CA LYS A 61 -19.96 31.59 15.21
C LYS A 61 -21.19 32.24 14.56
N GLN A 62 -21.18 32.45 13.25
CA GLN A 62 -22.29 33.06 12.51
C GLN A 62 -23.43 32.07 12.20
N MET A 63 -23.21 30.77 12.40
CA MET A 63 -24.22 29.73 12.21
C MET A 63 -25.12 29.58 13.44
N THR A 64 -26.41 29.37 13.19
CA THR A 64 -27.36 28.85 14.18
C THR A 64 -26.98 27.43 14.59
N LEU A 65 -27.57 26.94 15.69
CA LEU A 65 -27.34 25.57 16.14
C LEU A 65 -27.77 24.54 15.09
N SER A 66 -28.93 24.74 14.45
CA SER A 66 -29.43 23.85 13.41
C SER A 66 -28.50 23.82 12.19
N GLU A 67 -28.00 24.97 11.76
CA GLU A 67 -27.03 25.05 10.66
C GLU A 67 -25.73 24.29 10.99
N LYS A 68 -25.23 24.40 12.24
CA LYS A 68 -24.05 23.63 12.71
C LYS A 68 -24.28 22.12 12.66
N VAL A 69 -25.44 21.65 13.13
CA VAL A 69 -25.77 20.21 13.12
C VAL A 69 -25.76 19.66 11.69
N LEU A 70 -26.23 20.44 10.71
CA LEU A 70 -26.24 20.05 9.30
C LEU A 70 -24.85 19.98 8.64
N GLN A 71 -23.78 20.45 9.32
CA GLN A 71 -22.41 20.36 8.82
C GLN A 71 -21.66 19.10 9.29
N LEU A 72 -22.25 18.31 10.22
CA LEU A 72 -21.54 17.22 10.91
C LEU A 72 -21.51 15.89 10.13
N GLY A 73 -22.40 15.72 9.15
CA GLY A 73 -22.42 14.55 8.27
C GLY A 73 -21.55 14.73 7.03
N ASN A 74 -21.25 13.65 6.32
CA ASN A 74 -20.51 13.70 5.06
C ASN A 74 -21.25 14.54 4.01
N THR A 75 -22.57 14.40 3.92
CA THR A 75 -23.42 15.22 3.05
C THR A 75 -23.79 16.51 3.76
N ASN A 76 -22.95 17.53 3.58
CA ASN A 76 -23.15 18.84 4.16
C ASN A 76 -24.14 19.66 3.31
N ARG A 77 -25.19 20.18 3.96
CA ARG A 77 -26.24 20.98 3.31
C ARG A 77 -25.86 22.45 3.04
N GLY A 78 -24.68 22.88 3.46
CA GLY A 78 -24.21 24.26 3.36
C GLY A 78 -25.02 25.21 4.25
N VAL A 79 -24.77 26.51 4.09
CA VAL A 79 -25.51 27.59 4.73
C VAL A 79 -25.76 28.70 3.71
N PRO A 80 -26.85 28.64 2.92
CA PRO A 80 -27.10 29.58 1.83
C PRO A 80 -27.12 31.05 2.27
N ARG A 81 -27.62 31.34 3.48
CA ARG A 81 -27.62 32.70 4.07
C ARG A 81 -26.21 33.30 4.19
N LEU A 82 -25.22 32.46 4.42
CA LEU A 82 -23.81 32.85 4.57
C LEU A 82 -23.03 32.68 3.27
N GLY A 83 -23.69 32.33 2.16
CA GLY A 83 -23.03 32.00 0.90
C GLY A 83 -22.19 30.72 0.95
N LEU A 84 -22.38 29.86 1.97
CA LEU A 84 -21.64 28.61 2.10
C LEU A 84 -22.32 27.52 1.26
N PRO A 85 -21.68 27.01 0.20
CA PRO A 85 -22.28 25.98 -0.65
C PRO A 85 -22.43 24.65 0.09
N LYS A 86 -23.25 23.76 -0.49
CA LYS A 86 -23.27 22.34 -0.13
C LYS A 86 -21.90 21.74 -0.40
N TYR A 87 -21.52 20.75 0.39
CA TYR A 87 -20.26 20.05 0.22
C TYR A 87 -20.42 18.58 0.55
N GLU A 88 -19.71 17.72 -0.17
CA GLU A 88 -19.69 16.30 0.10
C GLU A 88 -18.29 15.89 0.51
N TRP A 89 -18.16 15.41 1.76
CA TRP A 89 -16.88 15.04 2.34
C TRP A 89 -16.41 13.64 1.92
N TRP A 90 -17.32 12.80 1.39
CA TRP A 90 -17.01 11.44 0.99
C TRP A 90 -16.69 11.34 -0.50
N SER A 91 -15.41 11.50 -0.83
CA SER A 91 -14.81 11.02 -2.09
C SER A 91 -13.82 9.90 -1.81
N GLU A 92 -13.56 9.05 -2.82
CA GLU A 92 -12.60 7.95 -2.74
C GLU A 92 -11.55 8.06 -3.85
N ALA A 93 -10.31 7.69 -3.54
CA ALA A 93 -9.18 7.79 -4.45
C ALA A 93 -8.10 6.73 -4.17
N LEU A 94 -8.51 5.50 -3.83
CA LEU A 94 -7.61 4.47 -3.30
C LEU A 94 -6.45 4.13 -4.24
N HIS A 95 -6.72 4.09 -5.55
CA HIS A 95 -5.74 3.83 -6.60
C HIS A 95 -6.17 4.50 -7.92
N GLY A 96 -6.66 5.73 -7.82
CA GLY A 96 -7.37 6.44 -8.88
C GLY A 96 -8.65 7.08 -8.34
N VAL A 97 -9.08 8.21 -8.90
CA VAL A 97 -10.33 8.86 -8.46
C VAL A 97 -11.51 7.92 -8.69
N SER A 98 -12.41 7.81 -7.72
CA SER A 98 -13.53 6.87 -7.75
C SER A 98 -14.85 7.57 -7.45
N ASN A 99 -15.93 7.03 -8.04
CA ASN A 99 -17.32 7.36 -7.73
C ASN A 99 -17.92 6.43 -6.64
N VAL A 100 -17.07 5.74 -5.88
CA VAL A 100 -17.49 5.14 -4.61
C VAL A 100 -17.69 6.27 -3.61
N GLY A 101 -18.94 6.45 -3.18
CA GLY A 101 -19.35 7.59 -2.37
C GLY A 101 -19.96 8.72 -3.22
N PRO A 102 -20.75 9.61 -2.61
CA PRO A 102 -21.49 10.65 -3.33
C PRO A 102 -20.65 11.86 -3.77
N GLY A 103 -19.41 12.00 -3.29
CA GLY A 103 -18.61 13.21 -3.51
C GLY A 103 -17.97 13.33 -4.88
N THR A 104 -18.01 12.26 -5.67
CA THR A 104 -17.41 12.20 -7.00
C THR A 104 -18.36 11.50 -7.97
N PHE A 105 -18.53 12.04 -9.16
CA PHE A 105 -19.32 11.39 -10.21
C PHE A 105 -18.69 11.58 -11.60
N PHE A 106 -19.03 10.68 -12.52
CA PHE A 106 -18.61 10.70 -13.91
C PHE A 106 -19.80 11.04 -14.82
N ASP A 107 -19.57 11.85 -15.85
CA ASP A 107 -20.58 12.32 -16.81
C ASP A 107 -19.93 12.54 -18.20
N ASP A 108 -20.66 13.08 -19.17
CA ASP A 108 -20.11 13.36 -20.51
C ASP A 108 -18.93 14.36 -20.49
N LEU A 109 -18.85 15.22 -19.46
CA LEU A 109 -17.73 16.16 -19.33
C LEU A 109 -16.48 15.47 -18.80
N VAL A 110 -16.64 14.60 -17.80
CA VAL A 110 -15.59 13.76 -17.21
C VAL A 110 -16.06 12.31 -17.18
N PRO A 111 -15.87 11.55 -18.28
CA PRO A 111 -16.41 10.19 -18.38
C PRO A 111 -15.59 9.15 -17.60
N SER A 112 -14.35 9.48 -17.24
CA SER A 112 -13.39 8.55 -16.65
C SER A 112 -12.24 9.26 -15.93
N SER A 113 -11.47 8.50 -15.17
CA SER A 113 -10.20 8.88 -14.54
C SER A 113 -9.22 7.70 -14.56
N THR A 114 -7.93 7.96 -14.38
CA THR A 114 -6.90 6.92 -14.47
C THR A 114 -7.07 5.88 -13.35
N SER A 115 -7.08 4.59 -13.71
CA SER A 115 -7.14 3.48 -12.75
C SER A 115 -5.79 2.77 -12.61
N PHE A 116 -5.05 3.12 -11.56
CA PHE A 116 -3.78 2.50 -11.21
C PHE A 116 -3.97 1.06 -10.70
N PRO A 117 -2.91 0.25 -10.63
CA PRO A 117 -2.94 -1.01 -9.90
C PRO A 117 -3.34 -0.78 -8.45
N THR A 118 -4.07 -1.74 -7.88
CA THR A 118 -4.44 -1.67 -6.45
C THR A 118 -3.21 -1.55 -5.56
N VAL A 119 -3.43 -1.09 -4.31
CA VAL A 119 -2.37 -0.82 -3.34
C VAL A 119 -1.44 -2.02 -3.14
N ILE A 120 -1.99 -3.23 -3.11
CA ILE A 120 -1.23 -4.49 -3.00
C ILE A 120 -0.26 -4.66 -4.18
N THR A 121 -0.69 -4.45 -5.42
CA THR A 121 0.20 -4.56 -6.59
C THR A 121 1.25 -3.46 -6.59
N SER A 122 0.85 -2.21 -6.33
CA SER A 122 1.77 -1.07 -6.29
C SER A 122 2.81 -1.21 -5.15
N ALA A 123 2.46 -1.81 -4.01
CA ALA A 123 3.37 -2.04 -2.88
C ALA A 123 4.47 -3.03 -3.22
N ALA A 124 4.18 -4.02 -4.08
CA ALA A 124 5.16 -4.99 -4.52
C ALA A 124 6.31 -4.39 -5.35
N SER A 125 6.18 -3.15 -5.84
CA SER A 125 7.28 -2.44 -6.51
C SER A 125 8.45 -2.12 -5.57
N PHE A 126 8.18 -1.93 -4.27
CA PHE A 126 9.10 -1.34 -3.30
C PHE A 126 9.77 -0.05 -3.83
N ASN A 127 8.98 0.81 -4.47
CA ASN A 127 9.43 2.07 -5.05
C ASN A 127 8.67 3.25 -4.46
N GLU A 128 9.27 3.92 -3.47
CA GLU A 128 8.67 5.10 -2.81
C GLU A 128 8.41 6.24 -3.79
N SER A 129 9.31 6.46 -4.75
CA SER A 129 9.13 7.50 -5.77
C SER A 129 7.92 7.21 -6.66
N LEU A 130 7.72 5.96 -7.07
CA LEU A 130 6.53 5.54 -7.83
C LEU A 130 5.25 5.84 -7.04
N TRP A 131 5.23 5.53 -5.74
CA TRP A 131 4.10 5.86 -4.86
C TRP A 131 3.81 7.35 -4.77
N LYS A 132 4.86 8.18 -4.69
CA LYS A 132 4.73 9.64 -4.71
C LYS A 132 4.13 10.12 -6.04
N THR A 133 4.63 9.60 -7.16
CA THR A 133 4.15 9.98 -8.51
C THR A 133 2.71 9.54 -8.76
N ILE A 134 2.31 8.35 -8.28
CA ILE A 134 0.90 7.92 -8.33
C ILE A 134 0.03 8.89 -7.52
N GLY A 135 0.41 9.23 -6.29
CA GLY A 135 -0.32 10.22 -5.48
C GLY A 135 -0.40 11.61 -6.16
N GLN A 136 0.65 12.00 -6.88
CA GLN A 136 0.69 13.26 -7.65
C GLN A 136 -0.31 13.24 -8.80
N ALA A 137 -0.34 12.15 -9.58
CA ALA A 137 -1.29 11.97 -10.67
C ALA A 137 -2.74 11.97 -10.14
N VAL A 138 -3.04 11.14 -9.14
CA VAL A 138 -4.39 11.05 -8.55
C VAL A 138 -4.86 12.39 -7.99
N SER A 139 -3.99 13.11 -7.26
CA SER A 139 -4.33 14.45 -6.75
C SER A 139 -4.52 15.50 -7.84
N THR A 140 -3.80 15.39 -8.97
CA THR A 140 -4.02 16.24 -10.16
C THR A 140 -5.42 16.01 -10.71
N GLU A 141 -5.77 14.75 -10.97
CA GLU A 141 -7.08 14.42 -11.56
C GLU A 141 -8.23 14.80 -10.62
N ALA A 142 -8.10 14.48 -9.33
CA ALA A 142 -9.04 14.85 -8.28
C ALA A 142 -9.31 16.36 -8.26
N ARG A 143 -8.23 17.16 -8.33
CA ARG A 143 -8.33 18.62 -8.31
C ARG A 143 -8.92 19.18 -9.59
N ALA A 144 -8.57 18.60 -10.74
CA ALA A 144 -9.16 18.94 -12.03
C ALA A 144 -10.67 18.66 -12.04
N MET A 145 -11.09 17.49 -11.53
CA MET A 145 -12.50 17.13 -11.38
C MET A 145 -13.25 18.08 -10.44
N TYR A 146 -12.63 18.49 -9.32
CA TYR A 146 -13.22 19.50 -8.42
C TYR A 146 -13.45 20.83 -9.12
N ASN A 147 -12.46 21.33 -9.89
CA ASN A 147 -12.60 22.61 -10.60
C ASN A 147 -13.68 22.55 -11.70
N LEU A 148 -13.96 21.35 -12.21
CA LEU A 148 -15.08 21.09 -13.10
C LEU A 148 -16.39 20.85 -12.33
N GLY A 149 -16.40 20.79 -11.00
CA GLY A 149 -17.60 20.54 -10.18
C GLY A 149 -18.06 19.08 -10.16
N ARG A 150 -17.17 18.12 -10.43
CA ARG A 150 -17.43 16.67 -10.49
C ARG A 150 -16.86 15.87 -9.31
N ALA A 151 -16.10 16.53 -8.43
CA ALA A 151 -15.48 15.90 -7.27
C ALA A 151 -15.45 16.84 -6.06
N GLY A 152 -15.26 16.29 -4.86
CA GLY A 152 -14.86 16.99 -3.66
C GLY A 152 -13.34 17.22 -3.57
N LEU A 153 -12.89 17.72 -2.42
CA LEU A 153 -11.46 17.94 -2.10
C LEU A 153 -10.98 17.07 -0.94
N THR A 154 -11.85 16.29 -0.31
CA THR A 154 -11.51 15.38 0.78
C THR A 154 -11.73 13.96 0.33
N TYR A 155 -10.71 13.12 0.48
CA TYR A 155 -10.78 11.75 0.04
C TYR A 155 -10.41 10.82 1.17
N TRP A 156 -11.20 9.77 1.31
CA TRP A 156 -10.98 8.74 2.30
C TRP A 156 -9.92 7.74 1.82
N SER A 157 -8.74 8.23 1.47
CA SER A 157 -7.68 7.40 0.88
C SER A 157 -6.31 7.84 1.38
N PRO A 158 -5.41 6.89 1.69
CA PRO A 158 -4.19 7.17 2.45
C PRO A 158 -3.07 7.82 1.62
N ASN A 159 -3.20 7.95 0.29
CA ASN A 159 -2.13 8.51 -0.55
C ASN A 159 -2.65 9.39 -1.70
N ILE A 160 -3.06 10.62 -1.37
CA ILE A 160 -3.26 11.69 -2.35
C ILE A 160 -2.75 13.06 -1.87
N ASN A 161 -2.18 13.14 -0.66
CA ASN A 161 -1.61 14.39 -0.17
C ASN A 161 -0.33 14.62 -0.93
N VAL A 162 -0.43 15.42 -1.99
CA VAL A 162 0.76 15.95 -2.61
C VAL A 162 0.64 17.44 -2.61
N ASP A 163 1.57 18.05 -1.89
CA ASP A 163 1.86 19.46 -1.93
C ASP A 163 1.82 20.01 -3.35
N VAL A 164 1.53 21.30 -3.46
CA VAL A 164 1.76 22.01 -4.70
C VAL A 164 3.25 21.89 -5.03
N GLU A 165 3.55 21.52 -6.28
CA GLU A 165 4.92 21.39 -6.73
C GLU A 165 5.71 22.68 -6.42
N GLY A 166 6.85 22.56 -5.73
CA GLY A 166 7.65 23.69 -5.25
C GLY A 166 7.31 24.22 -3.85
N THR A 167 6.36 23.63 -3.12
CA THR A 167 6.02 24.02 -1.73
C THR A 167 6.33 22.94 -0.69
N GLU A 168 7.22 22.01 -1.02
CA GLU A 168 7.56 20.83 -0.19
C GLU A 168 8.27 21.19 1.13
N ASP A 169 8.95 22.35 1.20
CA ASP A 169 9.73 22.81 2.37
C ASP A 169 9.06 24.02 3.08
N PHE A 170 7.75 23.96 3.35
CA PHE A 170 7.06 25.02 4.08
C PHE A 170 7.44 25.02 5.58
N LYS A 171 7.89 26.16 6.11
CA LYS A 171 8.28 26.28 7.53
C LYS A 171 7.10 26.19 8.51
N ASP A 172 5.90 26.54 8.06
CA ASP A 172 4.67 26.43 8.84
C ASP A 172 3.64 25.60 8.06
N LEU A 173 3.46 24.35 8.49
CA LEU A 173 2.54 23.38 7.88
C LEU A 173 1.07 23.86 7.92
N ASN A 174 0.70 24.79 8.82
CA ASN A 174 -0.63 25.40 8.85
C ASN A 174 -0.89 26.41 7.71
N SER A 175 0.14 26.79 6.96
CA SER A 175 0.03 27.79 5.89
C SER A 175 0.38 27.24 4.50
N ARG A 176 0.80 25.98 4.40
CA ARG A 176 1.12 25.31 3.12
C ARG A 176 -0.13 25.08 2.25
N PRO A 177 -0.01 25.12 0.91
CA PRO A 177 -1.15 24.83 0.07
C PRO A 177 -1.41 23.31 -0.10
N LEU A 178 -2.62 22.82 0.25
CA LEU A 178 -3.07 21.46 -0.08
C LEU A 178 -3.67 21.41 -1.48
N LYS A 179 -3.25 20.44 -2.28
CA LYS A 179 -3.89 20.15 -3.57
C LYS A 179 -5.25 19.47 -3.37
N VAL A 180 -5.29 18.48 -2.50
CA VAL A 180 -6.45 17.71 -2.02
C VAL A 180 -6.14 17.19 -0.60
N SER A 181 -7.16 16.81 0.15
CA SER A 181 -7.04 16.26 1.50
C SER A 181 -7.13 14.74 1.48
N SER A 182 -6.08 14.08 1.98
CA SER A 182 -6.02 12.64 2.21
C SER A 182 -6.49 12.27 3.61
N CYS A 183 -6.80 10.98 3.78
CA CYS A 183 -7.30 10.42 5.02
C CYS A 183 -6.64 9.09 5.30
N CYS A 184 -5.95 8.99 6.43
CA CYS A 184 -5.42 7.70 6.87
C CYS A 184 -6.51 6.88 7.56
N LYS A 185 -6.72 5.66 7.04
CA LYS A 185 -7.78 4.76 7.45
C LYS A 185 -7.31 3.30 7.51
N HIS A 186 -7.90 2.42 8.33
CA HIS A 186 -8.94 2.69 9.34
C HIS A 186 -8.31 2.64 10.73
N TYR A 187 -8.37 3.74 11.48
CA TYR A 187 -7.70 3.90 12.76
C TYR A 187 -8.55 3.33 13.91
N ALA A 188 -8.18 2.22 14.56
CA ALA A 188 -7.02 1.36 14.33
C ALA A 188 -7.40 -0.11 14.52
N ALA A 189 -6.44 -1.00 14.23
CA ALA A 189 -6.59 -2.46 14.39
C ALA A 189 -7.83 -3.04 13.69
N TYR A 190 -8.13 -2.50 12.52
CA TYR A 190 -9.13 -2.99 11.59
C TYR A 190 -8.46 -3.88 10.55
N ASP A 191 -8.65 -5.19 10.65
CA ASP A 191 -8.11 -6.17 9.70
C ASP A 191 -9.04 -7.38 9.45
N VAL A 192 -10.33 -7.26 9.84
CA VAL A 192 -11.37 -8.29 9.65
C VAL A 192 -12.66 -7.62 9.15
N ASP A 193 -13.21 -8.13 8.04
CA ASP A 193 -14.49 -7.66 7.49
C ASP A 193 -15.65 -8.57 7.92
N ASN A 194 -15.53 -9.87 7.59
CA ASN A 194 -16.50 -10.91 7.95
C ASN A 194 -15.81 -12.28 7.98
N TRP A 195 -15.54 -12.78 9.18
CA TRP A 195 -14.89 -14.07 9.36
C TRP A 195 -15.64 -14.94 10.35
N LYS A 196 -16.09 -16.12 9.91
CA LYS A 196 -16.86 -17.07 10.74
C LYS A 196 -18.07 -16.42 11.44
N SER A 197 -18.78 -15.52 10.76
CA SER A 197 -19.91 -14.73 11.29
C SER A 197 -19.53 -13.64 12.31
N ILE A 198 -18.24 -13.37 12.49
CA ILE A 198 -17.76 -12.18 13.18
C ILE A 198 -17.71 -11.05 12.16
N VAL A 199 -18.61 -10.08 12.31
CA VAL A 199 -18.74 -8.93 11.41
C VAL A 199 -18.08 -7.70 12.02
N ARG A 200 -17.38 -6.93 11.18
CA ARG A 200 -16.58 -5.75 11.55
C ARG A 200 -17.27 -4.74 12.48
N GLU A 201 -18.58 -4.54 12.34
CA GLU A 201 -19.35 -3.55 13.12
C GLU A 201 -19.47 -3.96 14.59
N SER A 202 -19.41 -5.26 14.85
CA SER A 202 -19.52 -5.84 16.20
C SER A 202 -18.20 -6.39 16.73
N TYR A 203 -17.15 -6.37 15.90
CA TYR A 203 -15.88 -6.99 16.23
C TYR A 203 -15.16 -6.20 17.34
N ASP A 204 -14.76 -6.91 18.40
CA ASP A 204 -13.86 -6.37 19.43
C ASP A 204 -12.45 -6.93 19.22
N ALA A 205 -11.60 -6.12 18.60
CA ALA A 205 -10.20 -6.41 18.40
C ALA A 205 -9.47 -6.41 19.76
N ARG A 206 -9.14 -7.60 20.25
CA ARG A 206 -8.34 -7.79 21.48
C ARG A 206 -6.86 -7.75 21.12
N VAL A 207 -6.21 -6.62 21.38
CA VAL A 207 -4.81 -6.38 20.98
C VAL A 207 -3.99 -6.00 22.20
N ALA A 208 -2.84 -6.67 22.37
CA ALA A 208 -1.87 -6.29 23.40
C ALA A 208 -1.31 -4.89 23.12
N GLU A 209 -1.07 -4.09 24.15
CA GLU A 209 -0.59 -2.71 23.97
C GLU A 209 0.77 -2.66 23.26
N GLN A 210 1.64 -3.66 23.53
CA GLN A 210 2.88 -3.87 22.80
C GLN A 210 2.67 -4.04 21.28
N ASP A 211 1.72 -4.88 20.87
CA ASP A 211 1.39 -5.10 19.45
C ASP A 211 0.77 -3.84 18.81
N MET A 212 -0.05 -3.10 19.58
CA MET A 212 -0.62 -1.83 19.12
C MET A 212 0.45 -0.81 18.78
N VAL A 213 1.39 -0.54 19.69
CA VAL A 213 2.46 0.43 19.48
C VAL A 213 3.44 -0.04 18.40
N GLU A 214 3.82 -1.31 18.40
CA GLU A 214 4.84 -1.83 17.50
C GLU A 214 4.37 -1.95 16.03
N THR A 215 3.08 -2.23 15.81
CA THR A 215 2.58 -2.61 14.48
C THR A 215 1.34 -1.84 14.04
N PHE A 216 0.28 -1.76 14.84
CA PHE A 216 -0.99 -1.21 14.36
C PHE A 216 -1.03 0.33 14.32
N LEU A 217 -0.35 1.01 15.25
CA LEU A 217 -0.30 2.47 15.30
C LEU A 217 0.80 3.06 14.43
N ARG A 218 1.88 2.31 14.17
CA ARG A 218 3.05 2.83 13.48
C ARG A 218 2.74 3.38 12.07
N PRO A 219 1.94 2.72 11.21
CA PRO A 219 1.58 3.29 9.91
C PRO A 219 0.85 4.64 10.04
N PHE A 220 0.01 4.82 11.05
CA PHE A 220 -0.71 6.08 11.30
C PHE A 220 0.21 7.16 11.87
N GLU A 221 1.13 6.80 12.77
CA GLU A 221 2.16 7.71 13.25
C GLU A 221 2.99 8.25 12.08
N MET A 222 3.44 7.37 11.18
CA MET A 222 4.18 7.76 9.97
C MET A 222 3.32 8.62 9.05
N CYS A 223 2.05 8.24 8.85
CA CYS A 223 1.12 8.99 8.00
C CYS A 223 0.91 10.43 8.48
N ILE A 224 0.85 10.65 9.80
CA ILE A 224 0.67 12.00 10.35
C ILE A 224 2.00 12.74 10.41
N LYS A 225 3.02 12.17 11.07
CA LYS A 225 4.28 12.89 11.34
C LYS A 225 5.15 13.06 10.11
N GLU A 226 5.17 12.08 9.22
CA GLU A 226 6.03 12.05 8.04
C GLU A 226 5.24 12.36 6.75
N GLY A 227 4.00 11.88 6.66
CA GLY A 227 3.12 12.09 5.50
C GLY A 227 2.27 13.36 5.56
N ASP A 228 2.23 14.06 6.70
CA ASP A 228 1.44 15.27 6.94
C ASP A 228 0.02 15.17 6.38
N VAL A 229 -0.67 14.08 6.76
CA VAL A 229 -2.08 13.83 6.42
C VAL A 229 -2.96 14.94 7.00
N SER A 230 -4.06 15.29 6.34
CA SER A 230 -4.99 16.32 6.83
C SER A 230 -6.19 15.74 7.59
N SER A 231 -6.40 14.42 7.55
CA SER A 231 -7.50 13.75 8.25
C SER A 231 -7.22 12.28 8.58
N ILE A 232 -8.00 11.73 9.51
CA ILE A 232 -8.01 10.31 9.88
C ILE A 232 -9.45 9.82 9.94
N MET A 233 -9.67 8.58 9.51
CA MET A 233 -10.93 7.87 9.67
C MET A 233 -10.79 6.81 10.76
N CYS A 234 -11.58 6.94 11.83
CA CYS A 234 -11.70 5.91 12.85
C CYS A 234 -12.37 4.65 12.27
N SER A 235 -12.01 3.48 12.78
CA SER A 235 -12.53 2.20 12.32
C SER A 235 -13.92 1.86 12.88
N TYR A 236 -14.54 0.84 12.31
CA TYR A 236 -15.82 0.31 12.81
C TYR A 236 -15.67 -0.42 14.15
N ASN A 237 -14.61 -1.22 14.26
CA ASN A 237 -14.44 -2.16 15.36
C ASN A 237 -14.21 -1.44 16.69
N ARG A 238 -14.37 -2.21 17.77
CA ARG A 238 -13.85 -1.84 19.08
C ARG A 238 -12.40 -2.28 19.18
N VAL A 239 -11.60 -1.56 19.95
CA VAL A 239 -10.29 -2.01 20.40
C VAL A 239 -10.34 -2.15 21.91
N ASN A 240 -10.10 -3.36 22.40
CA ASN A 240 -10.12 -3.69 23.82
C ASN A 240 -11.41 -3.23 24.54
N GLY A 241 -12.55 -3.32 23.86
CA GLY A 241 -13.85 -2.96 24.39
C GLY A 241 -14.21 -1.48 24.24
N ILE A 242 -13.51 -0.65 23.48
CA ILE A 242 -13.92 0.74 23.24
C ILE A 242 -14.07 0.99 21.73
N PRO A 243 -15.21 1.50 21.22
CA PRO A 243 -15.33 1.90 19.81
C PRO A 243 -14.28 2.97 19.49
N THR A 244 -13.52 2.79 18.41
CA THR A 244 -12.39 3.69 18.10
C THR A 244 -12.82 5.14 17.86
N CYS A 245 -13.99 5.35 17.25
CA CYS A 245 -14.59 6.68 17.05
C CYS A 245 -15.05 7.37 18.35
N ALA A 246 -15.06 6.66 19.49
CA ALA A 246 -15.43 7.19 20.79
C ALA A 246 -14.29 7.12 21.82
N ASP A 247 -13.07 6.76 21.40
CA ASP A 247 -11.93 6.59 22.29
C ASP A 247 -11.13 7.91 22.45
N PRO A 248 -11.16 8.56 23.62
CA PRO A 248 -10.45 9.82 23.83
C PRO A 248 -8.92 9.68 23.90
N LYS A 249 -8.39 8.49 24.27
CA LYS A 249 -6.94 8.22 24.26
C LYS A 249 -6.46 8.20 22.81
N LEU A 250 -7.15 7.48 21.93
CA LEU A 250 -6.82 7.41 20.52
C LEU A 250 -7.03 8.75 19.78
N LEU A 251 -8.18 9.39 19.97
CA LEU A 251 -8.55 10.57 19.17
C LEU A 251 -7.99 11.89 19.70
N ASN A 252 -8.03 12.13 21.01
CA ASN A 252 -7.68 13.44 21.58
C ASN A 252 -6.25 13.47 22.12
N GLN A 253 -5.79 12.39 22.74
CA GLN A 253 -4.41 12.32 23.23
C GLN A 253 -3.45 11.99 22.08
N THR A 254 -3.58 10.82 21.45
CA THR A 254 -2.61 10.37 20.45
C THR A 254 -2.64 11.21 19.16
N ILE A 255 -3.78 11.30 18.46
CA ILE A 255 -3.82 12.02 17.17
C ILE A 255 -3.61 13.53 17.31
N ARG A 256 -4.32 14.18 18.24
CA ARG A 256 -4.39 15.65 18.29
C ARG A 256 -3.30 16.31 19.13
N ARG A 257 -2.76 15.63 20.15
CA ARG A 257 -1.72 16.20 21.01
C ARG A 257 -0.37 15.60 20.68
N ASP A 258 -0.26 14.28 20.71
CA ASP A 258 1.04 13.63 20.55
C ASP A 258 1.55 13.70 19.09
N TRP A 259 0.65 13.79 18.10
CA TRP A 259 0.97 13.72 16.66
C TRP A 259 0.66 14.99 15.82
N ASP A 260 -0.07 15.98 16.35
CA ASP A 260 -0.20 17.35 15.80
C ASP A 260 -0.78 17.51 14.35
N LEU A 261 -2.03 17.10 14.12
CA LEU A 261 -2.71 17.10 12.79
C LEU A 261 -3.25 18.48 12.31
N HIS A 262 -2.89 18.97 11.10
CA HIS A 262 -3.19 20.33 10.56
C HIS A 262 -3.61 20.35 9.05
N GLY A 263 -4.06 21.49 8.45
CA GLY A 263 -4.43 21.53 7.00
C GLY A 263 -4.80 22.90 6.32
N PRO A 264 -4.21 23.27 5.15
CA PRO A 264 -4.53 24.51 4.37
C PRO A 264 -4.75 24.36 2.83
N GLN A 265 -4.54 25.40 1.99
CA GLN A 265 -5.41 25.79 0.83
C GLN A 265 -4.90 25.61 -0.63
N TYR A 266 -5.74 25.91 -1.65
CA TYR A 266 -5.75 25.15 -2.90
C TYR A 266 -5.36 25.83 -4.25
N THR A 267 -5.01 25.04 -5.29
CA THR A 267 -4.49 25.46 -6.63
C THR A 267 -5.44 25.28 -7.83
N SER A 268 -5.06 25.69 -9.04
CA SER A 268 -5.88 25.61 -10.27
C SER A 268 -5.39 24.55 -11.27
N LEU A 269 -6.29 23.65 -11.74
CA LEU A 269 -6.10 22.55 -12.71
C LEU A 269 -7.38 22.34 -13.56
N GLY A 270 -7.35 21.59 -14.67
CA GLY A 270 -8.51 21.44 -15.58
C GLY A 270 -8.59 20.13 -16.39
N LYS A 271 -9.55 20.03 -17.32
CA LYS A 271 -9.91 18.77 -18.04
C LYS A 271 -8.75 18.04 -18.71
N LYS A 272 -7.77 18.77 -19.26
CA LYS A 272 -6.60 18.19 -19.94
C LYS A 272 -5.68 17.40 -18.99
N ASP A 273 -5.83 17.60 -17.68
CA ASP A 273 -5.00 17.00 -16.65
C ASP A 273 -5.60 15.67 -16.12
N ILE A 274 -6.73 15.22 -16.69
CA ILE A 274 -7.42 13.94 -16.39
C ILE A 274 -7.18 12.97 -17.55
N CYS A 275 -6.81 11.71 -17.25
CA CYS A 275 -6.51 10.70 -18.28
C CYS A 275 -5.41 11.15 -19.26
N SER A 276 -4.40 11.89 -18.78
CA SER A 276 -3.25 12.25 -19.62
C SER A 276 -2.47 10.99 -20.02
N ASP A 277 -1.84 11.00 -21.20
CA ASP A 277 -1.03 9.85 -21.67
C ASP A 277 0.06 9.47 -20.65
N GLU A 278 0.59 10.46 -19.93
CA GLU A 278 1.56 10.28 -18.85
C GLU A 278 0.97 9.52 -17.66
N HIS A 279 -0.21 9.89 -17.17
CA HIS A 279 -0.87 9.18 -16.06
C HIS A 279 -1.22 7.74 -16.45
N VAL A 280 -1.69 7.57 -17.68
CA VAL A 280 -2.07 6.26 -18.23
C VAL A 280 -0.87 5.33 -18.40
N GLU A 281 0.29 5.83 -18.87
CA GLU A 281 1.53 5.02 -18.91
C GLU A 281 2.10 4.79 -17.51
N LEU A 282 1.96 5.74 -16.58
CA LEU A 282 2.34 5.54 -15.18
C LEU A 282 1.57 4.37 -14.54
N ALA A 283 0.29 4.18 -14.87
CA ALA A 283 -0.48 3.02 -14.44
C ALA A 283 0.09 1.69 -14.97
N ARG A 284 0.59 1.68 -16.21
CA ARG A 284 1.30 0.51 -16.78
C ARG A 284 2.63 0.27 -16.10
N GLU A 285 3.40 1.32 -15.83
CA GLU A 285 4.69 1.21 -15.15
C GLU A 285 4.52 0.66 -13.73
N ALA A 286 3.53 1.15 -12.98
CA ALA A 286 3.19 0.62 -11.67
C ALA A 286 2.85 -0.89 -11.72
N ALA A 287 2.14 -1.33 -12.75
CA ALA A 287 1.81 -2.74 -12.95
C ALA A 287 3.05 -3.59 -13.27
N ARG A 288 3.98 -3.06 -14.09
CA ARG A 288 5.25 -3.73 -14.40
C ARG A 288 6.12 -3.87 -13.15
N GLU A 289 6.32 -2.78 -12.41
CA GLU A 289 7.15 -2.78 -11.21
C GLU A 289 6.57 -3.68 -10.10
N GLY A 290 5.24 -3.71 -9.98
CA GLY A 290 4.50 -4.52 -9.02
C GLY A 290 4.38 -6.00 -9.39
N THR A 291 4.71 -6.40 -10.63
CA THR A 291 4.67 -7.81 -11.04
C THR A 291 5.81 -8.60 -10.39
N VAL A 292 5.46 -9.73 -9.76
CA VAL A 292 6.40 -10.59 -9.03
C VAL A 292 6.57 -11.92 -9.75
N LEU A 293 7.79 -12.23 -10.17
CA LEU A 293 8.14 -13.55 -10.70
C LEU A 293 8.41 -14.52 -9.53
N LEU A 294 7.55 -15.51 -9.34
CA LEU A 294 7.64 -16.46 -8.22
C LEU A 294 8.41 -17.73 -8.58
N LYS A 295 8.44 -18.10 -9.86
CA LYS A 295 9.08 -19.30 -10.34
C LYS A 295 9.49 -19.10 -11.79
N ASN A 296 10.67 -19.59 -12.18
CA ASN A 296 11.12 -19.60 -13.57
C ASN A 296 12.15 -20.73 -13.77
N ILE A 297 11.67 -21.93 -14.08
CA ILE A 297 12.49 -23.12 -14.34
C ILE A 297 13.11 -23.00 -15.74
N ASP A 298 14.38 -23.38 -15.89
CA ASP A 298 15.08 -23.45 -17.19
C ASP A 298 14.93 -22.18 -18.05
N GLN A 299 14.81 -21.02 -17.40
CA GLN A 299 14.57 -19.72 -18.04
C GLN A 299 13.38 -19.74 -19.02
N THR A 300 12.29 -20.44 -18.65
CA THR A 300 11.15 -20.58 -19.55
C THR A 300 10.52 -19.23 -19.92
N LEU A 301 10.59 -18.24 -19.01
CA LEU A 301 10.35 -16.83 -19.32
C LEU A 301 11.68 -16.05 -19.40
N PRO A 302 11.77 -15.06 -20.31
CA PRO A 302 10.73 -14.58 -21.22
C PRO A 302 10.47 -15.53 -22.41
N LEU A 303 9.30 -15.42 -23.02
CA LEU A 303 8.99 -16.05 -24.30
C LEU A 303 9.58 -15.23 -25.46
N ASP A 304 10.16 -15.93 -26.43
CA ASP A 304 10.58 -15.33 -27.70
C ASP A 304 9.41 -15.30 -28.69
N ALA A 305 8.89 -14.11 -28.98
CA ALA A 305 7.79 -13.92 -29.92
C ALA A 305 8.11 -14.42 -31.35
N ASN A 306 9.39 -14.69 -31.68
CA ASN A 306 9.76 -15.33 -32.94
C ASN A 306 9.52 -16.84 -32.97
N ASN A 307 9.61 -17.50 -31.81
CA ASN A 307 9.49 -18.96 -31.68
C ASN A 307 8.12 -19.41 -31.17
N PHE A 308 7.40 -18.55 -30.47
CA PHE A 308 6.07 -18.83 -29.92
C PHE A 308 5.01 -18.03 -30.68
N LYS A 309 4.46 -18.61 -31.76
CA LYS A 309 3.51 -17.93 -32.66
C LYS A 309 2.06 -18.25 -32.33
N THR A 310 1.79 -19.42 -31.76
CA THR A 310 0.47 -19.86 -31.33
C THR A 310 0.42 -19.95 -29.81
N LEU A 311 -0.59 -19.30 -29.21
CA LEU A 311 -0.73 -19.18 -27.76
C LEU A 311 -2.09 -19.73 -27.33
N ALA A 312 -2.09 -20.68 -26.40
CA ALA A 312 -3.30 -21.05 -25.68
C ALA A 312 -3.43 -20.14 -24.46
N VAL A 313 -4.36 -19.18 -24.51
CA VAL A 313 -4.63 -18.29 -23.38
C VAL A 313 -5.85 -18.84 -22.65
N ILE A 314 -5.66 -19.27 -21.39
CA ILE A 314 -6.65 -20.04 -20.66
C ILE A 314 -7.00 -19.33 -19.36
N GLY A 315 -8.26 -19.35 -18.97
CA GLY A 315 -8.67 -19.03 -17.61
C GLY A 315 -9.66 -17.85 -17.52
N PRO A 316 -10.33 -17.73 -16.37
CA PRO A 316 -11.40 -16.76 -16.19
C PRO A 316 -10.89 -15.32 -16.09
N HIS A 317 -9.58 -15.10 -15.89
CA HIS A 317 -8.97 -13.76 -15.86
C HIS A 317 -8.29 -13.34 -17.17
N ALA A 318 -8.27 -14.20 -18.20
CA ALA A 318 -7.61 -13.88 -19.45
C ALA A 318 -8.28 -12.69 -20.18
N ASN A 319 -9.60 -12.60 -20.15
CA ASN A 319 -10.37 -11.48 -20.72
C ASN A 319 -10.99 -10.59 -19.63
N ALA A 320 -10.30 -10.43 -18.49
CA ALA A 320 -10.80 -9.68 -17.36
C ALA A 320 -10.82 -8.17 -17.63
N THR A 321 -11.85 -7.48 -17.11
CA THR A 321 -11.92 -6.02 -17.05
C THR A 321 -12.07 -5.55 -15.61
N ALA A 322 -13.23 -5.75 -14.98
CA ALA A 322 -13.50 -5.37 -13.60
C ALA A 322 -12.54 -6.04 -12.60
N ALA A 323 -12.19 -7.31 -12.83
CA ALA A 323 -11.25 -8.05 -11.99
C ALA A 323 -9.80 -7.53 -12.07
N MET A 324 -9.46 -6.61 -12.99
CA MET A 324 -8.13 -6.00 -13.05
C MET A 324 -8.00 -4.75 -12.19
N ILE A 325 -9.11 -4.07 -11.91
CA ILE A 325 -9.13 -2.78 -11.21
C ILE A 325 -9.49 -2.92 -9.72
N GLY A 326 -10.04 -4.06 -9.29
CA GLY A 326 -10.33 -4.30 -7.88
C GLY A 326 -11.53 -3.48 -7.36
N ASN A 327 -11.49 -3.11 -6.08
CA ASN A 327 -12.54 -2.34 -5.40
C ASN A 327 -12.14 -0.85 -5.28
N TYR A 328 -13.08 0.03 -4.94
CA TYR A 328 -12.82 1.48 -4.86
C TYR A 328 -12.22 2.09 -6.14
N ALA A 329 -12.46 1.45 -7.29
CA ALA A 329 -12.08 1.96 -8.60
C ALA A 329 -13.15 2.92 -9.14
N GLY A 330 -12.73 3.90 -9.95
CA GLY A 330 -13.63 4.72 -10.76
C GLY A 330 -13.90 4.09 -12.12
N VAL A 331 -14.36 4.90 -13.08
CA VAL A 331 -14.46 4.49 -14.49
C VAL A 331 -13.08 4.66 -15.14
N PRO A 332 -12.39 3.58 -15.55
CA PRO A 332 -11.03 3.67 -16.12
C PRO A 332 -11.04 4.34 -17.49
N CYS A 333 -9.95 5.03 -17.83
CA CYS A 333 -9.81 5.73 -19.12
C CYS A 333 -9.84 4.75 -20.29
N LYS A 334 -9.10 3.63 -20.18
CA LYS A 334 -9.11 2.54 -21.15
C LYS A 334 -8.49 1.27 -20.59
N ILE A 335 -9.30 0.23 -20.41
CA ILE A 335 -8.84 -1.11 -20.06
C ILE A 335 -8.20 -1.80 -21.27
N VAL A 336 -7.07 -2.48 -21.04
CA VAL A 336 -6.46 -3.44 -21.97
C VAL A 336 -6.34 -4.79 -21.26
N THR A 337 -7.10 -5.79 -21.71
CA THR A 337 -7.13 -7.12 -21.08
C THR A 337 -5.84 -7.91 -21.36
N PRO A 338 -5.52 -8.96 -20.57
CA PRO A 338 -4.42 -9.87 -20.90
C PRO A 338 -4.60 -10.50 -22.28
N LEU A 339 -5.82 -10.87 -22.66
CA LEU A 339 -6.14 -11.43 -23.97
C LEU A 339 -5.79 -10.44 -25.09
N ASP A 340 -6.28 -9.19 -25.01
CA ASP A 340 -6.00 -8.16 -26.03
C ASP A 340 -4.49 -7.93 -26.18
N ALA A 341 -3.76 -7.86 -25.07
CA ALA A 341 -2.33 -7.62 -25.05
C ALA A 341 -1.53 -8.81 -25.62
N LEU A 342 -1.92 -10.04 -25.29
CA LEU A 342 -1.25 -11.25 -25.76
C LEU A 342 -1.52 -11.51 -27.26
N SER A 343 -2.70 -11.15 -27.76
CA SER A 343 -3.04 -11.22 -29.18
C SER A 343 -2.15 -10.37 -30.08
N ALA A 344 -1.42 -9.39 -29.53
CA ALA A 344 -0.41 -8.62 -30.27
C ALA A 344 0.89 -9.41 -30.56
N TYR A 345 1.09 -10.58 -29.94
CA TYR A 345 2.34 -11.35 -30.01
C TYR A 345 2.20 -12.68 -30.75
N GLY A 346 0.98 -13.14 -31.03
CA GLY A 346 0.73 -14.39 -31.74
C GLY A 346 -0.75 -14.66 -31.95
N GLU A 347 -1.05 -15.73 -32.68
CA GLU A 347 -2.39 -16.26 -32.83
C GLU A 347 -2.84 -16.87 -31.50
N VAL A 348 -3.93 -16.35 -30.92
CA VAL A 348 -4.42 -16.77 -29.60
C VAL A 348 -5.65 -17.67 -29.74
N ASP A 349 -5.56 -18.90 -29.25
CA ASP A 349 -6.73 -19.76 -28.98
C ASP A 349 -7.17 -19.57 -27.53
N TYR A 350 -8.15 -18.68 -27.32
CA TYR A 350 -8.70 -18.39 -26.00
C TYR A 350 -9.71 -19.44 -25.55
N LYS A 351 -9.56 -19.90 -24.30
CA LYS A 351 -10.54 -20.77 -23.61
C LYS A 351 -10.71 -20.33 -22.16
N VAL A 352 -11.94 -20.14 -21.71
CA VAL A 352 -12.19 -19.72 -20.31
C VAL A 352 -11.76 -20.79 -19.30
N GLY A 353 -11.82 -22.08 -19.66
CA GLY A 353 -11.44 -23.22 -18.80
C GLY A 353 -12.44 -23.48 -17.66
N CYS A 354 -12.67 -22.49 -16.81
CA CYS A 354 -13.64 -22.49 -15.72
C CYS A 354 -14.63 -21.34 -15.94
N GLY A 355 -15.94 -21.62 -15.94
CA GLY A 355 -16.95 -20.58 -16.19
C GLY A 355 -17.12 -19.54 -15.05
N GLU A 356 -16.62 -19.86 -13.87
CA GLU A 356 -16.68 -19.01 -12.67
C GLU A 356 -15.44 -19.24 -11.80
N MET A 357 -15.11 -18.30 -10.91
CA MET A 357 -13.86 -18.35 -10.13
C MET A 357 -13.77 -19.56 -9.20
N LYS A 358 -14.90 -20.02 -8.64
CA LYS A 358 -14.95 -21.24 -7.81
C LYS A 358 -14.83 -22.53 -8.64
N CYS A 359 -14.89 -22.41 -9.97
CA CYS A 359 -14.83 -23.49 -10.94
C CYS A 359 -15.69 -24.71 -10.56
N ARG A 360 -16.98 -24.52 -10.25
CA ARG A 360 -17.87 -25.67 -9.95
C ARG A 360 -18.21 -26.46 -11.21
N ASN A 361 -18.15 -25.82 -12.38
CA ASN A 361 -18.29 -26.46 -13.68
C ASN A 361 -16.92 -26.56 -14.36
N ASP A 362 -16.43 -27.78 -14.47
CA ASP A 362 -15.14 -28.16 -15.07
C ASP A 362 -15.29 -28.67 -16.52
N SER A 363 -16.50 -28.68 -17.09
CA SER A 363 -16.76 -29.17 -18.45
C SER A 363 -15.99 -28.37 -19.53
N LEU A 364 -15.62 -27.13 -19.22
CA LEU A 364 -14.87 -26.24 -20.11
C LEU A 364 -13.34 -26.45 -20.03
N ILE A 365 -12.85 -27.34 -19.15
CA ILE A 365 -11.43 -27.69 -19.06
C ILE A 365 -10.98 -28.51 -20.27
N PHE A 366 -11.81 -29.43 -20.79
CA PHE A 366 -11.43 -30.25 -21.95
C PHE A 366 -11.14 -29.42 -23.22
N PRO A 367 -12.00 -28.45 -23.61
CA PRO A 367 -11.66 -27.52 -24.69
C PRO A 367 -10.36 -26.72 -24.43
N ALA A 368 -10.10 -26.33 -23.17
CA ALA A 368 -8.88 -25.63 -22.80
C ALA A 368 -7.63 -26.52 -22.95
N MET A 369 -7.72 -27.79 -22.58
CA MET A 369 -6.65 -28.77 -22.81
C MET A 369 -6.36 -28.96 -24.30
N GLN A 370 -7.39 -29.05 -25.14
CA GLN A 370 -7.22 -29.20 -26.60
C GLN A 370 -6.53 -27.97 -27.23
N ALA A 371 -6.82 -26.76 -26.74
CA ALA A 371 -6.11 -25.55 -27.15
C ALA A 371 -4.62 -25.63 -26.74
N ALA A 372 -4.35 -26.01 -25.50
CA ALA A 372 -2.99 -26.15 -24.96
C ALA A 372 -2.14 -27.21 -25.68
N GLU A 373 -2.75 -28.26 -26.24
CA GLU A 373 -2.07 -29.30 -27.02
C GLU A 373 -1.58 -28.80 -28.39
N LYS A 374 -2.25 -27.79 -28.96
CA LYS A 374 -1.97 -27.26 -30.30
C LYS A 374 -1.07 -26.03 -30.30
N ALA A 375 -0.95 -25.36 -29.15
CA ALA A 375 -0.20 -24.11 -29.02
C ALA A 375 1.28 -24.33 -28.69
N ASP A 376 2.13 -23.40 -29.11
CA ASP A 376 3.55 -23.36 -28.76
C ASP A 376 3.76 -23.07 -27.27
N ALA A 377 2.90 -22.22 -26.69
CA ALA A 377 2.88 -21.90 -25.26
C ALA A 377 1.46 -21.83 -24.70
N THR A 378 1.33 -22.20 -23.43
CA THR A 378 0.07 -22.12 -22.68
C THR A 378 0.19 -21.13 -21.52
N ILE A 379 -0.67 -20.10 -21.53
CA ILE A 379 -0.71 -19.04 -20.53
C ILE A 379 -2.03 -19.16 -19.77
N ILE A 380 -1.96 -19.58 -18.51
CA ILE A 380 -3.12 -19.70 -17.63
C ILE A 380 -3.22 -18.44 -16.77
N VAL A 381 -4.32 -17.70 -16.91
CA VAL A 381 -4.65 -16.50 -16.14
C VAL A 381 -5.81 -16.82 -15.20
N ALA A 382 -5.49 -17.05 -13.93
CA ALA A 382 -6.44 -17.51 -12.91
C ALA A 382 -6.20 -16.76 -11.59
N GLY A 383 -6.93 -17.08 -10.53
CA GLY A 383 -6.76 -16.45 -9.22
C GLY A 383 -8.07 -16.23 -8.51
N ILE A 384 -8.08 -15.20 -7.66
CA ILE A 384 -9.27 -14.75 -6.96
C ILE A 384 -9.66 -13.34 -7.43
N ASP A 385 -10.95 -13.06 -7.42
CA ASP A 385 -11.51 -11.72 -7.58
C ASP A 385 -12.40 -11.35 -6.39
N LEU A 386 -13.12 -10.25 -6.51
CA LEU A 386 -14.06 -9.77 -5.49
C LEU A 386 -15.21 -10.76 -5.18
N SER A 387 -15.44 -11.79 -5.99
CA SER A 387 -16.46 -12.83 -5.70
C SER A 387 -15.96 -13.92 -4.75
N ILE A 388 -14.64 -14.02 -4.58
CA ILE A 388 -13.98 -14.93 -3.65
C ILE A 388 -13.25 -14.06 -2.61
N GLU A 389 -14.03 -13.45 -1.72
CA GLU A 389 -13.52 -12.71 -0.57
C GLU A 389 -12.91 -13.69 0.44
N ALA A 390 -11.59 -13.64 0.62
CA ALA A 390 -10.89 -14.42 1.63
C ALA A 390 -9.76 -13.61 2.27
N GLU A 391 -9.73 -13.58 3.61
CA GLU A 391 -8.65 -12.96 4.42
C GLU A 391 -7.33 -13.78 4.40
N ARG A 392 -7.13 -14.58 3.35
CA ARG A 392 -6.01 -15.52 3.20
C ARG A 392 -5.47 -15.44 1.77
N GLY A 393 -4.15 -15.52 1.63
CA GLY A 393 -3.53 -15.69 0.32
C GLY A 393 -3.86 -17.05 -0.30
N LEU A 394 -3.91 -17.09 -1.63
CA LEU A 394 -4.06 -18.32 -2.42
C LEU A 394 -2.87 -19.28 -2.20
N ASP A 395 -3.15 -20.49 -1.71
CA ASP A 395 -2.14 -21.55 -1.58
C ASP A 395 -1.86 -22.20 -2.95
N ILE A 396 -0.66 -21.93 -3.47
CA ILE A 396 -0.16 -22.45 -4.74
C ILE A 396 0.99 -23.47 -4.55
N SER A 397 1.05 -24.12 -3.39
CA SER A 397 2.06 -25.15 -3.07
C SER A 397 2.12 -26.27 -4.12
N PHE A 398 0.96 -26.68 -4.66
CA PHE A 398 0.87 -27.67 -5.75
C PHE A 398 1.65 -27.24 -7.00
N ALA A 399 1.75 -25.93 -7.27
CA ALA A 399 2.40 -25.38 -8.45
C ALA A 399 3.90 -25.16 -8.24
N LYS A 400 4.34 -24.90 -7.01
CA LYS A 400 5.74 -24.62 -6.67
C LYS A 400 6.67 -25.76 -7.07
N ALA A 401 6.34 -27.00 -6.70
CA ALA A 401 7.18 -28.18 -6.96
C ALA A 401 6.95 -28.83 -8.34
N ASN A 402 5.85 -28.52 -9.02
CA ASN A 402 5.49 -29.17 -10.28
C ASN A 402 6.35 -28.66 -11.44
N LYS A 403 7.24 -29.50 -11.98
CA LYS A 403 8.15 -29.13 -13.08
C LYS A 403 7.46 -28.83 -14.41
N LYS A 404 6.20 -29.25 -14.60
CA LYS A 404 5.41 -28.93 -15.80
C LYS A 404 4.98 -27.46 -15.86
N ILE A 405 4.97 -26.78 -14.72
CA ILE A 405 4.70 -25.33 -14.64
C ILE A 405 6.05 -24.62 -14.70
N GLY A 406 6.39 -24.08 -15.87
CA GLY A 406 7.69 -23.49 -16.15
C GLY A 406 7.94 -22.21 -15.35
N ALA A 407 6.94 -21.33 -15.29
CA ALA A 407 7.01 -20.09 -14.52
C ALA A 407 5.66 -19.72 -13.88
N ILE A 408 5.75 -18.88 -12.85
CA ILE A 408 4.60 -18.38 -12.10
C ILE A 408 4.79 -16.86 -11.90
N LEU A 409 3.78 -16.08 -12.31
CA LEU A 409 3.72 -14.64 -12.08
C LEU A 409 2.59 -14.33 -11.07
N TRP A 410 2.90 -13.50 -10.08
CA TRP A 410 1.87 -12.85 -9.27
C TRP A 410 1.74 -11.39 -9.72
N VAL A 411 0.51 -10.96 -10.01
CA VAL A 411 0.23 -9.65 -10.62
C VAL A 411 -0.78 -8.81 -9.81
N GLY A 412 -1.35 -9.38 -8.75
CA GLY A 412 -2.40 -8.74 -7.94
C GLY A 412 -3.54 -8.22 -8.82
N TYR A 413 -3.95 -6.96 -8.64
CA TYR A 413 -4.90 -6.28 -9.54
C TYR A 413 -4.14 -5.20 -10.32
N PRO A 414 -3.78 -5.46 -11.59
CA PRO A 414 -2.76 -4.70 -12.32
C PRO A 414 -3.28 -3.40 -12.97
N GLY A 415 -4.50 -2.96 -12.67
CA GLY A 415 -5.04 -1.68 -13.14
C GLY A 415 -5.39 -1.68 -14.64
N GLU A 416 -5.71 -0.50 -15.19
CA GLU A 416 -6.29 -0.40 -16.55
C GLU A 416 -5.34 -0.83 -17.68
N LYS A 417 -4.03 -0.75 -17.47
CA LYS A 417 -3.00 -1.22 -18.42
C LYS A 417 -2.37 -2.56 -18.04
N GLY A 418 -2.99 -3.29 -17.12
CA GLY A 418 -2.42 -4.52 -16.59
C GLY A 418 -2.16 -5.60 -17.64
N GLY A 419 -3.01 -5.74 -18.67
CA GLY A 419 -2.77 -6.70 -19.75
C GLY A 419 -1.47 -6.43 -20.50
N LEU A 420 -1.18 -5.15 -20.78
CA LEU A 420 0.07 -4.75 -21.45
C LEU A 420 1.30 -5.00 -20.56
N ALA A 421 1.21 -4.69 -19.25
CA ALA A 421 2.30 -4.95 -18.32
C ALA A 421 2.60 -6.45 -18.19
N ILE A 422 1.56 -7.29 -18.15
CA ILE A 422 1.67 -8.75 -18.18
C ILE A 422 2.39 -9.22 -19.45
N ALA A 423 1.96 -8.74 -20.62
CA ALA A 423 2.58 -9.09 -21.90
C ALA A 423 4.04 -8.61 -21.99
N ASP A 424 4.35 -7.42 -21.46
CA ASP A 424 5.72 -6.89 -21.43
C ASP A 424 6.66 -7.79 -20.62
N VAL A 425 6.19 -8.32 -19.49
CA VAL A 425 6.94 -9.27 -18.66
C VAL A 425 7.09 -10.61 -19.38
N ILE A 426 5.99 -11.18 -19.89
CA ILE A 426 6.00 -12.50 -20.54
C ILE A 426 6.96 -12.52 -21.74
N PHE A 427 6.92 -11.50 -22.59
CA PHE A 427 7.77 -11.42 -23.79
C PHE A 427 9.08 -10.66 -23.56
N GLY A 428 9.42 -10.38 -22.30
CA GLY A 428 10.73 -9.86 -21.93
C GLY A 428 11.02 -8.43 -22.39
N LYS A 429 10.00 -7.62 -22.72
CA LYS A 429 10.14 -6.16 -22.84
C LYS A 429 10.41 -5.51 -21.49
N TYR A 430 10.01 -6.16 -20.40
CA TYR A 430 10.31 -5.77 -19.03
C TYR A 430 10.90 -6.94 -18.24
N ASN A 431 11.91 -6.67 -17.42
CA ASN A 431 12.46 -7.63 -16.47
C ASN A 431 11.79 -7.43 -15.10
N PRO A 432 10.97 -8.39 -14.61
CA PRO A 432 10.26 -8.23 -13.35
C PRO A 432 11.23 -8.13 -12.18
N GLY A 433 10.92 -7.22 -11.25
CA GLY A 433 11.71 -6.99 -10.03
C GLY A 433 10.84 -6.68 -8.81
N GLY A 434 9.54 -6.96 -8.89
CA GLY A 434 8.62 -6.81 -7.75
C GLY A 434 8.86 -7.89 -6.70
N ARG A 435 8.45 -7.62 -5.46
CA ARG A 435 8.60 -8.49 -4.29
C ARG A 435 7.26 -8.70 -3.54
N LEU A 436 6.99 -9.91 -3.07
CA LEU A 436 5.79 -10.18 -2.24
C LEU A 436 5.82 -9.40 -0.91
N HIS A 437 4.66 -9.00 -0.40
CA HIS A 437 4.56 -8.25 0.87
C HIS A 437 3.47 -8.75 1.83
N MET A 438 2.83 -9.90 1.57
CA MET A 438 1.68 -10.39 2.35
C MET A 438 1.85 -11.81 2.93
N LEU A 439 1.16 -12.06 4.05
CA LEU A 439 0.97 -13.36 4.71
C LEU A 439 -0.48 -13.45 5.26
N PRO A 440 -1.08 -14.66 5.42
CA PRO A 440 -2.48 -14.81 5.83
C PRO A 440 -2.76 -14.26 7.24
N MET A 441 -3.95 -13.65 7.42
CA MET A 441 -4.36 -12.96 8.65
C MET A 441 -5.68 -13.56 9.15
N THR A 442 -5.73 -14.09 10.38
CA THR A 442 -7.00 -14.55 11.00
C THR A 442 -7.03 -14.43 12.53
N SER A 443 -6.03 -13.77 13.14
CA SER A 443 -5.88 -13.67 14.61
C SER A 443 -5.14 -12.38 14.96
N MET A 444 -5.57 -11.64 16.00
CA MET A 444 -4.96 -10.36 16.39
C MET A 444 -3.56 -10.45 16.99
N PRO A 445 -3.26 -11.39 17.90
CA PRO A 445 -1.91 -11.58 18.42
C PRO A 445 -0.91 -11.72 17.28
N LEU A 446 0.16 -10.93 17.32
CA LEU A 446 1.21 -11.03 16.31
C LEU A 446 2.24 -12.09 16.68
N ARG A 447 2.58 -12.14 17.97
CA ARG A 447 3.56 -13.06 18.55
C ARG A 447 3.00 -14.49 18.67
N PRO A 448 3.88 -15.51 18.65
CA PRO A 448 3.47 -16.86 18.99
C PRO A 448 2.84 -16.95 20.38
N VAL A 449 1.87 -17.83 20.54
CA VAL A 449 1.25 -18.15 21.82
C VAL A 449 1.32 -19.67 22.00
N ASP A 450 2.37 -20.13 22.67
CA ASP A 450 2.70 -21.55 22.83
C ASP A 450 1.56 -22.35 23.47
N SER A 451 0.89 -21.77 24.47
CA SER A 451 -0.24 -22.41 25.16
C SER A 451 -1.44 -22.70 24.26
N LEU A 452 -1.55 -21.99 23.13
CA LEU A 452 -2.61 -22.15 22.14
C LEU A 452 -2.11 -22.84 20.86
N GLY A 453 -0.83 -23.21 20.79
CA GLY A 453 -0.19 -23.67 19.56
C GLY A 453 -0.23 -22.65 18.43
N TYR A 454 -0.40 -21.36 18.74
CA TYR A 454 -0.48 -20.29 17.75
C TYR A 454 0.93 -19.88 17.32
N PRO A 455 1.30 -20.00 16.03
CA PRO A 455 2.69 -19.86 15.60
C PRO A 455 3.15 -18.41 15.37
N GLY A 456 2.31 -17.43 15.71
CA GLY A 456 2.51 -16.02 15.33
C GLY A 456 2.10 -15.74 13.88
N ARG A 457 2.08 -14.47 13.50
CA ARG A 457 1.80 -14.03 12.12
C ARG A 457 2.77 -12.96 11.65
N THR A 458 2.77 -12.72 10.34
CA THR A 458 3.74 -11.86 9.62
C THR A 458 5.16 -12.39 9.67
N TYR A 459 6.03 -11.90 8.78
CA TYR A 459 7.45 -12.29 8.75
C TYR A 459 8.21 -11.86 10.01
N LYS A 460 7.64 -10.93 10.80
CA LYS A 460 8.22 -10.45 12.05
C LYS A 460 8.15 -11.50 13.16
N PHE A 461 7.13 -12.35 13.17
CA PHE A 461 6.84 -13.22 14.32
C PHE A 461 6.52 -14.68 13.96
N PHE A 462 6.21 -14.96 12.70
CA PHE A 462 6.04 -16.33 12.20
C PHE A 462 7.39 -16.89 11.73
N ASN A 463 7.83 -17.99 12.35
CA ASN A 463 9.06 -18.70 11.99
C ASN A 463 8.80 -20.06 11.30
N GLY A 464 7.57 -20.30 10.84
CA GLY A 464 7.21 -21.53 10.14
C GLY A 464 7.56 -21.48 8.66
N SER A 465 7.30 -22.57 7.95
CA SER A 465 7.53 -22.66 6.51
C SER A 465 6.51 -21.83 5.72
N THR A 466 6.99 -21.15 4.67
CA THR A 466 6.17 -20.38 3.73
C THR A 466 6.29 -20.94 2.32
N VAL A 467 5.21 -20.93 1.53
CA VAL A 467 5.29 -21.30 0.10
C VAL A 467 6.22 -20.34 -0.64
N PHE A 468 6.02 -19.03 -0.48
CA PHE A 468 6.96 -18.00 -0.88
C PHE A 468 7.08 -16.99 0.28
N PRO A 469 8.30 -16.64 0.73
CA PRO A 469 8.47 -15.75 1.87
C PRO A 469 8.17 -14.29 1.53
N PHE A 470 8.03 -13.46 2.56
CA PHE A 470 7.98 -12.01 2.42
C PHE A 470 9.22 -11.49 1.68
N ALA A 471 9.04 -10.48 0.85
CA ALA A 471 10.03 -9.90 -0.06
C ALA A 471 10.62 -10.89 -1.09
N TYR A 472 9.97 -12.02 -1.35
CA TYR A 472 10.39 -12.95 -2.40
C TYR A 472 10.02 -12.43 -3.79
N GLY A 473 10.92 -12.64 -4.75
CA GLY A 473 10.75 -12.33 -6.16
C GLY A 473 12.00 -12.71 -6.95
N LEU A 474 11.82 -13.20 -8.17
CA LEU A 474 12.90 -13.52 -9.10
C LEU A 474 13.05 -12.43 -10.14
N SER A 475 14.19 -12.45 -10.83
CA SER A 475 14.48 -11.61 -12.00
C SER A 475 14.89 -12.49 -13.18
N TYR A 476 14.79 -11.98 -14.40
CA TYR A 476 15.40 -12.60 -15.58
C TYR A 476 16.92 -12.50 -15.62
N THR A 477 17.53 -11.77 -14.68
CA THR A 477 18.98 -11.70 -14.54
C THR A 477 19.43 -12.15 -13.15
N LYS A 478 20.73 -12.44 -13.01
CA LYS A 478 21.33 -12.85 -11.74
C LYS A 478 22.03 -11.65 -11.09
N LEU A 479 21.57 -11.27 -9.91
CA LEU A 479 22.09 -10.15 -9.14
C LEU A 479 22.84 -10.68 -7.91
N ASN A 480 24.12 -10.31 -7.81
CA ASN A 480 24.98 -10.70 -6.69
C ASN A 480 25.24 -9.50 -5.78
N TYR A 481 25.35 -9.77 -4.49
CA TYR A 481 25.54 -8.76 -3.47
C TYR A 481 26.96 -8.81 -2.90
N THR A 482 27.56 -7.66 -2.62
CA THR A 482 28.85 -7.57 -1.91
C THR A 482 28.84 -6.40 -0.94
N LEU A 483 29.12 -6.68 0.33
CA LEU A 483 29.26 -5.63 1.35
C LEU A 483 30.56 -4.86 1.10
N LYS A 484 30.48 -3.54 0.91
CA LYS A 484 31.65 -2.67 0.68
C LYS A 484 32.11 -1.97 1.94
N SER A 485 31.17 -1.49 2.75
CA SER A 485 31.46 -0.88 4.04
C SER A 485 30.28 -1.07 4.98
N ALA A 486 30.55 -1.15 6.27
CA ALA A 486 29.53 -1.20 7.31
C ALA A 486 30.07 -0.67 8.62
N MET A 487 29.37 0.29 9.21
CA MET A 487 29.55 0.68 10.59
C MET A 487 29.22 -0.50 11.52
N ARG A 488 30.09 -0.79 12.49
CA ARG A 488 29.98 -1.97 13.38
C ARG A 488 29.60 -1.64 14.81
N SER A 489 29.65 -0.37 15.17
CA SER A 489 29.25 0.10 16.49
C SER A 489 28.81 1.56 16.41
N THR A 490 27.92 1.95 17.32
CA THR A 490 27.55 3.33 17.62
C THR A 490 27.69 3.57 19.12
N HIS A 491 28.19 4.74 19.48
CA HIS A 491 28.37 5.17 20.86
C HIS A 491 27.45 6.35 21.12
N ILE A 492 26.49 6.16 22.02
CA ILE A 492 25.47 7.15 22.35
C ILE A 492 25.78 7.66 23.75
N LYS A 493 26.13 8.95 23.85
CA LYS A 493 26.37 9.60 25.13
C LYS A 493 25.05 10.08 25.70
N LEU A 494 24.68 9.52 26.85
CA LEU A 494 23.46 9.87 27.56
C LEU A 494 23.62 11.22 28.26
N ASN A 495 22.58 12.05 28.20
CA ASN A 495 22.51 13.28 28.98
C ASN A 495 21.91 13.02 30.37
N LYS A 496 21.89 14.05 31.23
CA LYS A 496 21.42 13.93 32.62
C LYS A 496 19.96 13.51 32.81
N PHE A 497 19.14 13.58 31.75
CA PHE A 497 17.73 13.21 31.75
C PHE A 497 17.49 11.84 31.08
N GLN A 498 18.53 11.24 30.50
CA GLN A 498 18.47 9.96 29.82
C GLN A 498 18.98 8.88 30.77
N HIS A 499 18.11 7.92 31.09
CA HIS A 499 18.39 6.89 32.07
C HIS A 499 18.29 5.49 31.46
N CYS A 500 19.11 4.58 31.99
CA CYS A 500 19.03 3.17 31.65
C CYS A 500 17.67 2.61 32.06
N TYR A 501 17.04 1.90 31.13
CA TYR A 501 15.75 1.25 31.29
C TYR A 501 15.93 -0.26 31.20
N GLY A 502 15.34 -0.99 32.15
CA GLY A 502 15.39 -2.45 32.20
C GLY A 502 14.38 -3.08 31.25
N ILE A 503 14.83 -4.06 30.47
CA ILE A 503 13.95 -4.92 29.64
C ILE A 503 14.07 -6.38 30.05
N LYS A 504 13.07 -7.19 29.68
CA LYS A 504 13.04 -8.62 29.97
C LYS A 504 13.95 -9.40 29.02
N TYR A 505 14.74 -10.29 29.60
CA TYR A 505 15.57 -11.25 28.88
C TYR A 505 15.15 -12.67 29.24
N ARG A 506 15.35 -13.60 28.30
CA ARG A 506 15.14 -15.03 28.47
C ARG A 506 16.09 -15.53 29.55
N LYS A 507 15.66 -16.56 30.28
CA LYS A 507 16.50 -17.24 31.28
C LYS A 507 17.89 -17.55 30.71
N GLU A 508 18.92 -17.33 31.51
CA GLU A 508 20.35 -17.56 31.19
C GLU A 508 20.99 -16.56 30.20
N SER A 509 20.26 -15.55 29.71
CA SER A 509 20.84 -14.49 28.87
C SER A 509 21.70 -13.52 29.69
N HIS A 510 22.80 -13.05 29.10
CA HIS A 510 23.60 -11.97 29.68
C HIS A 510 22.84 -10.64 29.60
N ILE A 511 22.73 -9.94 30.74
CA ILE A 511 22.07 -8.63 30.83
C ILE A 511 23.16 -7.54 30.92
N PRO A 512 23.24 -6.62 29.94
CA PRO A 512 24.17 -5.50 29.99
C PRO A 512 23.90 -4.56 31.18
N HIS A 513 24.92 -3.83 31.65
CA HIS A 513 24.77 -2.89 32.76
C HIS A 513 23.69 -1.81 32.49
N CYS A 514 23.63 -1.31 31.25
CA CYS A 514 22.58 -0.44 30.75
C CYS A 514 21.80 -1.18 29.64
N PRO A 515 20.73 -1.93 29.96
CA PRO A 515 20.09 -2.82 28.98
C PRO A 515 19.46 -2.09 27.79
N SER A 516 18.87 -0.93 28.04
CA SER A 516 18.23 -0.09 27.01
C SER A 516 18.07 1.35 27.49
N VAL A 517 17.60 2.22 26.61
CA VAL A 517 17.13 3.58 26.94
C VAL A 517 15.79 3.82 26.24
N ARG A 518 14.87 4.56 26.87
CA ARG A 518 13.58 4.92 26.26
C ARG A 518 13.80 5.93 25.14
N ILE A 519 13.20 5.66 23.98
CA ILE A 519 13.37 6.51 22.79
C ILE A 519 12.75 7.89 22.98
N ASP A 520 11.67 7.99 23.74
CA ASP A 520 11.01 9.27 24.05
C ASP A 520 11.93 10.25 24.80
N ASP A 521 12.93 9.72 25.52
CA ASP A 521 13.90 10.53 26.28
C ASP A 521 15.14 10.88 25.41
N MET A 522 15.22 10.35 24.18
CA MET A 522 16.38 10.45 23.31
C MET A 522 16.22 11.48 22.19
N ASP A 523 17.30 12.21 21.90
CA ASP A 523 17.38 13.09 20.74
C ASP A 523 17.39 12.32 19.40
N CYS A 524 17.76 11.03 19.46
CA CYS A 524 17.80 10.12 18.32
C CYS A 524 18.50 10.68 17.07
N LYS A 525 19.73 11.19 17.23
CA LYS A 525 20.49 11.82 16.13
C LYS A 525 21.42 10.85 15.42
N GLU A 526 21.76 9.75 16.09
CA GLU A 526 22.75 8.80 15.62
C GLU A 526 22.24 8.00 14.42
N LYS A 527 23.17 7.73 13.50
CA LYS A 527 22.88 7.04 12.25
C LYS A 527 23.86 5.90 12.06
N ILE A 528 23.34 4.76 11.60
CA ILE A 528 24.16 3.67 11.06
C ILE A 528 24.27 3.86 9.56
N ASN A 529 25.44 3.56 9.02
CA ASN A 529 25.68 3.62 7.59
C ASN A 529 26.43 2.39 7.09
N PHE A 530 26.06 1.96 5.90
CA PHE A 530 26.70 0.86 5.20
C PHE A 530 26.46 1.00 3.70
N GLN A 531 27.32 0.36 2.91
CA GLN A 531 27.24 0.35 1.46
C GLN A 531 27.31 -1.07 0.94
N VAL A 532 26.39 -1.37 0.04
CA VAL A 532 26.27 -2.66 -0.64
C VAL A 532 26.46 -2.42 -2.12
N GLU A 533 27.26 -3.24 -2.77
CA GLU A 533 27.33 -3.29 -4.23
C GLU A 533 26.42 -4.41 -4.74
N VAL A 534 25.54 -4.06 -5.67
CA VAL A 534 24.73 -5.00 -6.44
C VAL A 534 25.36 -5.11 -7.81
N LYS A 535 25.82 -6.31 -8.18
CA LYS A 535 26.41 -6.60 -9.48
C LYS A 535 25.46 -7.47 -10.30
N ASN A 536 25.14 -7.03 -11.50
CA ASN A 536 24.39 -7.82 -12.46
C ASN A 536 25.37 -8.74 -13.19
N ALA A 537 25.25 -10.04 -12.93
CA ALA A 537 26.10 -11.09 -13.50
C ALA A 537 25.42 -11.81 -14.68
N GLY A 538 24.22 -11.40 -15.08
CA GLY A 538 23.55 -11.91 -16.26
C GLY A 538 23.71 -10.99 -17.47
N ASP A 539 23.00 -11.36 -18.53
CA ASP A 539 23.02 -10.79 -19.88
C ASP A 539 21.87 -9.81 -20.13
N ARG A 540 20.97 -9.63 -19.17
CA ARG A 540 19.84 -8.70 -19.25
C ARG A 540 19.92 -7.64 -18.18
N ASP A 541 19.55 -6.43 -18.53
CA ASP A 541 19.32 -5.35 -17.57
C ASP A 541 18.25 -5.77 -16.56
N GLY A 542 18.39 -5.32 -15.31
CA GLY A 542 17.44 -5.68 -14.26
C GLY A 542 17.35 -4.63 -13.17
N SER A 543 16.16 -4.50 -12.60
CA SER A 543 15.93 -3.73 -11.39
C SER A 543 15.92 -4.65 -10.17
N GLU A 544 16.60 -4.23 -9.11
CA GLU A 544 16.70 -4.98 -7.86
C GLU A 544 16.18 -4.17 -6.68
N VAL A 545 15.44 -4.83 -5.78
CA VAL A 545 15.01 -4.25 -4.51
C VAL A 545 15.92 -4.74 -3.40
N VAL A 546 16.81 -3.88 -2.93
CA VAL A 546 17.68 -4.15 -1.78
C VAL A 546 16.90 -3.90 -0.50
N VAL A 547 16.32 -4.94 0.09
CA VAL A 547 15.60 -4.86 1.37
C VAL A 547 16.58 -5.08 2.53
N VAL A 548 16.48 -4.22 3.54
CA VAL A 548 17.33 -4.26 4.75
C VAL A 548 16.46 -4.56 5.95
N TYR A 549 16.88 -5.55 6.74
CA TYR A 549 16.24 -5.92 8.00
C TYR A 549 17.17 -5.66 9.19
N SER A 550 16.59 -5.33 10.34
CA SER A 550 17.26 -5.51 11.64
C SER A 550 16.72 -6.75 12.33
N LYS A 551 17.62 -7.50 12.97
CA LYS A 551 17.32 -8.53 13.95
C LYS A 551 17.83 -8.05 15.31
N PRO A 552 16.97 -7.94 16.34
CA PRO A 552 17.36 -7.58 17.69
C PRO A 552 18.34 -8.59 18.31
N LEU A 553 19.00 -8.19 19.40
CA LEU A 553 19.88 -9.06 20.19
C LEU A 553 19.16 -10.34 20.62
N GLU A 554 19.83 -11.49 20.45
CA GLU A 554 19.32 -12.76 20.94
C GLU A 554 19.26 -12.75 22.47
N GLY A 555 18.11 -13.19 23.00
CA GLY A 555 17.88 -13.25 24.45
C GLY A 555 16.87 -12.22 24.96
N ILE A 556 16.56 -11.14 24.24
CA ILE A 556 15.44 -10.26 24.64
C ILE A 556 14.11 -11.01 24.44
N GLU A 557 13.22 -10.98 25.43
CA GLU A 557 11.93 -11.65 25.34
C GLU A 557 10.95 -10.91 24.44
N ALA A 558 10.09 -11.69 23.77
CA ALA A 558 8.96 -11.18 23.01
C ALA A 558 9.33 -10.08 21.99
N THR A 559 10.50 -10.16 21.34
CA THR A 559 10.84 -9.29 20.20
C THR A 559 10.41 -9.91 18.88
N HIS A 560 10.41 -9.12 17.81
CA HIS A 560 10.34 -9.66 16.45
C HIS A 560 11.63 -10.44 16.10
N ILE A 561 11.52 -11.38 15.17
CA ILE A 561 12.60 -12.19 14.60
C ILE A 561 13.48 -11.32 13.70
N LYS A 562 12.85 -10.50 12.86
CA LYS A 562 13.45 -9.47 12.02
C LYS A 562 12.40 -8.43 11.63
N GLN A 563 12.81 -7.21 11.33
CA GLN A 563 11.92 -6.14 10.82
C GLN A 563 12.60 -5.40 9.67
N VAL A 564 11.85 -5.01 8.64
CA VAL A 564 12.37 -4.12 7.60
C VAL A 564 12.68 -2.75 8.21
N ILE A 565 13.88 -2.25 7.94
CA ILE A 565 14.37 -0.95 8.41
C ILE A 565 14.75 0.01 7.28
N GLY A 566 14.66 -0.47 6.03
CA GLY A 566 14.86 0.32 4.82
C GLY A 566 14.85 -0.58 3.59
N PHE A 567 14.59 0.02 2.43
CA PHE A 567 14.75 -0.64 1.15
C PHE A 567 15.12 0.39 0.08
N GLN A 568 15.77 -0.05 -1.01
CA GLN A 568 16.01 0.78 -2.19
C GLN A 568 15.87 -0.06 -3.46
N ARG A 569 15.09 0.44 -4.42
CA ARG A 569 15.01 -0.11 -5.78
C ARG A 569 16.11 0.49 -6.64
N VAL A 570 16.90 -0.34 -7.31
CA VAL A 570 18.04 0.07 -8.13
C VAL A 570 18.06 -0.63 -9.48
N PHE A 571 18.22 0.15 -10.55
CA PHE A 571 18.49 -0.38 -11.88
C PHE A 571 19.98 -0.74 -12.02
N VAL A 572 20.27 -1.94 -12.54
CA VAL A 572 21.62 -2.42 -12.78
C VAL A 572 21.70 -3.01 -14.20
N PRO A 573 22.42 -2.35 -15.13
CA PRO A 573 22.54 -2.85 -16.50
C PRO A 573 23.31 -4.18 -16.54
N ALA A 574 23.13 -4.97 -17.60
CA ALA A 574 23.82 -6.23 -17.81
C ALA A 574 25.34 -6.09 -17.69
N GLY A 575 25.98 -6.99 -16.93
CA GLY A 575 27.41 -6.90 -16.60
C GLY A 575 27.83 -5.73 -15.69
N GLY A 576 26.92 -4.80 -15.40
CA GLY A 576 27.16 -3.61 -14.60
C GLY A 576 27.09 -3.84 -13.09
N SER A 577 27.35 -2.77 -12.34
CA SER A 577 27.17 -2.77 -10.88
C SER A 577 26.69 -1.41 -10.37
N LYS A 578 25.97 -1.42 -9.25
CA LYS A 578 25.51 -0.22 -8.56
C LYS A 578 25.85 -0.31 -7.08
N LYS A 579 26.44 0.75 -6.55
CA LYS A 579 26.67 0.91 -5.10
C LYS A 579 25.46 1.60 -4.49
N VAL A 580 24.92 0.98 -3.45
CA VAL A 580 23.71 1.37 -2.74
C VAL A 580 24.11 1.75 -1.33
N LYS A 581 23.87 3.00 -0.93
CA LYS A 581 24.26 3.53 0.38
C LYS A 581 23.02 3.68 1.25
N PHE A 582 23.06 3.04 2.41
CA PHE A 582 22.04 3.21 3.45
C PHE A 582 22.59 4.10 4.57
N VAL A 583 21.76 5.04 5.00
CA VAL A 583 22.00 5.89 6.17
C VAL A 583 20.71 5.88 6.97
N LEU A 584 20.70 5.11 8.06
CA LEU A 584 19.48 4.81 8.82
C LEU A 584 19.59 5.34 10.24
N ASN A 585 18.52 5.92 10.75
CA ASN A 585 18.46 6.42 12.14
C ASN A 585 18.49 5.25 13.12
N VAL A 586 19.39 5.31 14.11
CA VAL A 586 19.59 4.20 15.06
C VAL A 586 18.34 3.91 15.87
N CYS A 587 17.67 4.93 16.41
CA CYS A 587 16.44 4.73 17.18
C CYS A 587 15.34 4.12 16.29
N ASN A 588 15.10 4.68 15.11
CA ASN A 588 14.01 4.18 14.26
C ASN A 588 14.26 2.75 13.76
N SER A 589 15.52 2.42 13.44
CA SER A 589 15.87 1.12 12.87
C SER A 589 16.08 0.02 13.90
N LEU A 590 16.66 0.32 15.08
CA LEU A 590 17.04 -0.70 16.06
C LEU A 590 16.12 -0.75 17.28
N ARG A 591 15.03 0.02 17.27
CA ARG A 591 14.04 0.00 18.36
C ARG A 591 13.36 -1.34 18.53
N VAL A 592 13.00 -1.61 19.76
CA VAL A 592 12.09 -2.67 20.18
C VAL A 592 10.99 -2.02 21.04
N VAL A 593 9.78 -2.56 20.97
CA VAL A 593 8.71 -2.19 21.90
C VAL A 593 8.68 -3.24 23.00
N ASP A 594 8.84 -2.81 24.26
CA ASP A 594 8.85 -3.71 25.41
C ASP A 594 7.43 -4.17 25.82
N TYR A 595 7.34 -5.04 26.83
CA TYR A 595 6.04 -5.56 27.30
C TYR A 595 5.13 -4.48 27.89
N ASN A 596 5.69 -3.37 28.37
CA ASN A 596 4.97 -2.21 28.89
C ASN A 596 4.59 -1.21 27.77
N ALA A 597 4.80 -1.59 26.51
CA ALA A 597 4.54 -0.79 25.32
C ALA A 597 5.40 0.48 25.18
N TYR A 598 6.57 0.52 25.85
CA TYR A 598 7.55 1.57 25.62
C TYR A 598 8.44 1.25 24.42
N SER A 599 8.64 2.25 23.56
CA SER A 599 9.67 2.19 22.52
C SER A 599 11.03 2.41 23.17
N VAL A 600 11.90 1.40 23.08
CA VAL A 600 13.24 1.42 23.68
C VAL A 600 14.29 1.09 22.64
N LEU A 601 15.51 1.60 22.85
CA LEU A 601 16.69 1.22 22.10
C LEU A 601 17.55 0.29 22.97
N PRO A 602 17.60 -1.02 22.68
CA PRO A 602 18.45 -1.95 23.41
C PRO A 602 19.94 -1.70 23.15
N SER A 603 20.77 -1.84 24.18
CA SER A 603 22.22 -1.91 24.02
C SER A 603 22.68 -3.30 23.56
N GLY A 604 23.92 -3.39 23.10
CA GLY A 604 24.53 -4.64 22.64
C GLY A 604 24.44 -4.84 21.13
N GLY A 605 24.67 -6.08 20.69
CA GLY A 605 24.79 -6.44 19.28
C GLY A 605 23.44 -6.65 18.61
N HIS A 606 23.12 -5.78 17.65
CA HIS A 606 22.02 -5.96 16.70
C HIS A 606 22.58 -6.52 15.39
N THR A 607 21.78 -7.24 14.62
CA THR A 607 22.22 -7.79 13.32
C THR A 607 21.49 -7.10 12.18
N ILE A 608 22.22 -6.57 11.22
CA ILE A 608 21.67 -6.04 9.96
C ILE A 608 21.75 -7.14 8.92
N ILE A 609 20.62 -7.38 8.25
CA ILE A 609 20.47 -8.42 7.23
C ILE A 609 20.04 -7.76 5.92
N ILE A 610 20.66 -8.12 4.80
CA ILE A 610 20.32 -7.59 3.47
C ILE A 610 19.84 -8.74 2.58
N GLY A 611 18.70 -8.51 1.91
CA GLY A 611 18.02 -9.53 1.13
C GLY A 611 17.48 -10.65 2.04
N ASP A 612 17.40 -11.87 1.50
CA ASP A 612 17.02 -13.06 2.28
C ASP A 612 18.26 -13.70 2.91
N ASP A 613 18.90 -12.97 3.82
CA ASP A 613 20.14 -13.37 4.53
C ASP A 613 21.38 -13.56 3.64
N ILE A 614 21.43 -12.86 2.50
CA ILE A 614 22.57 -12.91 1.57
C ILE A 614 23.81 -12.25 2.20
N ILE A 615 23.61 -11.14 2.91
CA ILE A 615 24.64 -10.46 3.69
C ILE A 615 24.08 -10.23 5.08
N SER A 616 24.87 -10.54 6.10
CA SER A 616 24.53 -10.30 7.50
C SER A 616 25.73 -9.75 8.25
N PHE A 617 25.53 -8.73 9.08
CA PHE A 617 26.61 -8.14 9.86
C PHE A 617 26.13 -7.50 11.19
N PRO A 618 26.92 -7.59 12.28
CA PRO A 618 26.55 -6.99 13.55
C PRO A 618 26.80 -5.47 13.61
N VAL A 619 25.97 -4.79 14.39
CA VAL A 619 26.06 -3.39 14.80
C VAL A 619 25.85 -3.31 16.32
N HIS A 620 26.86 -2.85 17.05
CA HIS A 620 26.80 -2.74 18.51
C HIS A 620 26.34 -1.35 18.95
N VAL A 621 25.30 -1.28 19.78
CA VAL A 621 24.87 -0.03 20.42
C VAL A 621 25.46 0.02 21.82
N ASN A 622 26.29 1.03 22.09
CA ASN A 622 26.91 1.25 23.39
C ASN A 622 26.43 2.57 23.99
N PHE A 623 26.01 2.54 25.25
CA PHE A 623 25.68 3.74 26.00
C PHE A 623 26.85 4.14 26.91
N SER A 624 27.13 5.44 26.96
CA SER A 624 28.04 6.02 27.96
C SER A 624 27.33 7.16 28.69
N SER A 625 27.49 7.23 30.00
CA SER A 625 27.02 8.34 30.84
C SER A 625 28.00 9.52 30.82
#